data_AF-U6Q2R7-F1
#
_entry.id   AF-U6Q2R7-F1
#
_cell.length_a   1.000
_cell.length_b   1.000
_cell.length_c   1.000
_cell.angle_alpha   90.00
_cell.angle_beta   90.00
_cell.angle_gamma   90.00
#
_symmetry.space_group_name_H-M   'P 1'
#
loop_
_entity.id
_entity.type
_entity.pdbx_description
1 polymer ?
#
loop_
_entity_poly.entity_id
_entity_poly.type
_entity_poly.pdbx_seq_one_letter_code
_entity_poly.pdbx_strand_id
1 'polypeptide(L)' 'ANIPYKKNREHLNVGTDWYLYKIRHLVENAFARLKHFRALATRYDKLKRNYESTVSLACALIWLKL' A
#
# COMPACT_ATOMS: atom_id res chain seq x y z
N ALA A 1 1.06 1.00 -16.01
CA ALA A 1 0.84 1.54 -14.65
C ALA A 1 0.21 2.93 -14.79
N ASN A 2 -0.88 3.20 -14.06
CA ASN A 2 -1.64 4.45 -14.17
C ASN A 2 -1.05 5.55 -13.29
N ILE A 3 0.11 6.08 -13.69
CA ILE A 3 0.91 7.04 -12.91
C ILE A 3 1.02 8.33 -13.74
N PRO A 4 0.47 9.45 -13.26
CA PRO A 4 0.54 10.69 -13.99
C PRO A 4 1.96 11.27 -13.97
N TYR A 5 2.33 11.95 -15.05
CA TYR A 5 3.55 12.73 -15.15
C TYR A 5 3.51 13.95 -14.24
N LYS A 6 4.71 14.41 -13.85
CA LYS A 6 4.89 15.63 -13.07
C LYS A 6 4.39 16.83 -13.89
N LYS A 7 3.77 17.81 -13.20
CA LYS A 7 3.12 18.99 -13.82
C LYS A 7 3.96 19.75 -14.85
N ASN A 8 5.28 19.66 -14.78
CA ASN A 8 6.22 20.38 -15.67
C ASN A 8 6.58 19.60 -16.95
N ARG A 9 5.94 18.46 -17.26
CA ARG A 9 6.16 17.74 -18.52
C ARG A 9 5.11 18.11 -19.56
N GLU A 10 5.57 18.35 -20.79
CA GLU A 10 4.72 18.74 -21.92
C GLU A 10 3.81 17.60 -22.42
N HIS A 11 4.25 16.34 -22.30
CA HIS A 11 3.37 15.19 -22.51
C HIS A 11 2.42 15.06 -21.33
N LEU A 12 1.26 15.70 -21.47
CA LEU A 12 0.12 15.55 -20.58
C LEU A 12 -0.35 14.10 -20.56
N ASN A 13 -1.03 13.72 -19.48
CA ASN A 13 -1.44 12.36 -19.09
C ASN A 13 -2.43 11.68 -20.05
N VAL A 14 -2.07 11.54 -21.32
CA VAL A 14 -2.85 10.89 -22.37
C VAL A 14 -2.96 9.40 -22.03
N GLY A 15 -4.16 8.96 -21.68
CA GLY A 15 -4.45 7.57 -21.30
C GLY A 15 -4.34 7.26 -19.80
N THR A 16 -4.11 8.25 -18.93
CA THR A 16 -4.23 8.04 -17.48
C THR A 16 -5.69 8.09 -17.06
N ASP A 17 -6.19 6.99 -16.52
CA ASP A 17 -7.49 6.90 -15.89
C ASP A 17 -7.45 7.61 -14.52
N TRP A 18 -7.97 8.82 -14.46
CA TRP A 18 -8.01 9.60 -13.22
C TRP A 18 -8.82 8.95 -12.10
N TYR A 19 -9.83 8.14 -12.43
CA TYR A 19 -10.63 7.42 -11.44
C TYR A 19 -9.80 6.33 -10.77
N LEU A 20 -9.08 5.52 -11.56
CA LEU A 20 -8.17 4.51 -11.04
C LEU A 20 -7.01 5.12 -10.24
N TYR A 21 -6.47 6.26 -10.71
CA TYR A 21 -5.44 7.00 -9.97
C TYR A 21 -5.94 7.46 -8.60
N LYS A 22 -7.18 7.95 -8.53
CA LYS A 22 -7.81 8.39 -7.28
C LYS A 22 -7.95 7.22 -6.31
N ILE A 23 -8.49 6.08 -6.73
CA ILE A 23 -8.71 4.92 -5.85
C ILE A 23 -7.40 4.36 -5.27
N ARG A 24 -6.28 4.56 -5.95
CA ARG A 24 -4.95 4.10 -5.50
C ARG A 24 -4.59 4.57 -4.09
N HIS A 25 -5.06 5.76 -3.67
CA HIS A 25 -4.78 6.26 -2.32
C HIS A 25 -5.32 5.33 -1.22
N LEU A 26 -6.38 4.56 -1.48
CA LEU A 26 -6.94 3.62 -0.50
C LEU A 26 -5.97 2.47 -0.22
N VAL A 27 -5.33 1.97 -1.27
CA VAL A 27 -4.31 0.93 -1.19
C VAL A 27 -3.07 1.48 -0.49
N GLU A 28 -2.62 2.68 -0.86
CA GLU A 28 -1.48 3.34 -0.19
C GLU A 28 -1.74 3.55 1.31
N ASN A 29 -2.94 3.97 1.69
CA ASN A 29 -3.33 4.14 3.08
C ASN A 29 -3.35 2.80 3.84
N ALA A 30 -3.78 1.71 3.21
CA ALA A 30 -3.72 0.39 3.82
C ALA A 30 -2.27 -0.04 4.11
N PHE A 31 -1.35 0.18 3.17
CA PHE A 31 0.08 -0.07 3.38
C PHE A 31 0.71 0.86 4.42
N ALA A 32 0.31 2.12 4.47
CA ALA A 32 0.73 3.04 5.52
C ALA A 32 0.33 2.52 6.91
N ARG A 33 -0.91 2.02 7.05
CA ARG A 33 -1.38 1.38 8.29
C ARG A 33 -0.59 0.12 8.65
N LEU A 34 -0.31 -0.74 7.67
CA LEU A 34 0.51 -1.93 7.89
C LEU A 34 1.94 -1.59 8.36
N LYS A 35 2.50 -0.48 7.90
CA LYS A 35 3.84 -0.03 8.31
C LYS A 35 3.91 0.50 9.75
N HIS A 36 2.78 0.79 10.41
CA HIS A 36 2.78 1.10 11.84
C HIS A 36 3.18 -0.11 12.69
N PHE A 37 2.93 -1.32 12.21
CA PHE A 37 3.40 -2.54 12.87
C PHE A 37 4.89 -2.72 12.61
N ARG A 38 5.71 -2.32 13.59
CA ARG A 38 7.18 -2.38 13.50
C ARG A 38 7.68 -3.75 13.03
N ALA A 39 7.12 -4.84 13.58
CA ALA A 39 7.51 -6.20 13.22
C ALA A 39 7.34 -6.53 11.74
N LEU A 40 6.29 -5.99 11.12
CA LEU A 40 6.00 -6.15 9.70
C LEU A 40 6.90 -5.23 8.86
N ALA A 41 7.05 -3.97 9.26
CA ALA A 41 7.86 -2.97 8.54
C ALA A 41 9.34 -3.34 8.48
N THR A 42 9.92 -3.84 9.57
CA THR A 42 11.34 -4.24 9.63
C THR A 42 11.56 -5.70 9.25
N ARG A 43 10.49 -6.46 8.98
CA ARG A 43 10.54 -7.90 8.68
C ARG A 43 11.35 -8.68 9.71
N TYR A 44 10.92 -8.65 10.98
CA TYR A 44 11.61 -9.39 12.05
C TYR A 44 11.50 -10.92 11.87
N ASP A 45 10.40 -11.39 11.28
CA ASP A 45 10.20 -12.81 10.98
C ASP A 45 11.20 -13.33 9.93
N LYS A 46 12.09 -14.23 10.35
CA LYS A 46 13.08 -14.86 9.48
C LYS A 46 12.45 -15.89 8.53
N LEU A 47 11.45 -16.63 9.03
CA LEU A 47 10.74 -17.65 8.28
C LEU A 47 9.59 -17.02 7.51
N LYS A 48 9.48 -17.38 6.22
CA LYS A 48 8.39 -16.93 5.33
C LYS A 48 7.00 -17.18 5.93
N ARG A 49 6.76 -18.37 6.49
CA ARG A 49 5.48 -18.76 7.10
C ARG A 49 5.07 -17.83 8.26
N ASN A 50 6.04 -17.45 9.09
CA ASN A 50 5.78 -16.58 10.23
C ASN A 50 5.47 -15.17 9.75
N TYR A 51 6.23 -14.65 8.77
CA TYR A 51 5.95 -13.36 8.17
C TYR A 51 4.55 -13.29 7.54
N GLU A 52 4.14 -14.33 6.80
CA GLU A 52 2.78 -14.42 6.24
C GLU A 52 1.70 -14.42 7.31
N SER A 53 1.94 -15.10 8.43
CA SER A 53 1.03 -15.12 9.58
C SER A 53 0.92 -13.73 10.24
N THR A 54 2.06 -13.06 10.45
CA THR A 54 2.13 -11.69 10.98
C THR A 54 1.41 -10.69 10.07
N VAL A 55 1.57 -10.79 8.75
CA VAL A 55 0.86 -9.95 7.78
C VAL A 55 -0.65 -10.19 7.85
N SER A 56 -1.07 -11.46 7.89
CA SER A 56 -2.49 -11.82 7.99
C SER A 56 -3.12 -11.29 9.27
N LEU A 57 -2.41 -11.39 10.40
CA LEU A 57 -2.84 -10.85 11.68
C LEU A 57 -2.96 -9.31 11.64
N ALA A 58 -1.96 -8.61 11.10
CA ALA A 58 -2.00 -7.16 10.97
C ALA A 58 -3.18 -6.69 10.11
N CYS A 59 -3.47 -7.39 9.01
CA CYS A 59 -4.67 -7.14 8.19
C CYS A 59 -5.97 -7.35 8.99
N ALA A 60 -6.07 -8.41 9.79
CA ALA A 60 -7.23 -8.68 10.63
C ALA A 60 -7.44 -7.57 11.68
N LEU A 61 -6.36 -7.11 12.35
CA LEU A 61 -6.42 -5.99 13.31
C LEU A 61 -6.89 -4.69 12.65
N ILE A 62 -6.32 -4.37 11.48
CA ILE A 62 -6.72 -3.19 10.68
C ILE A 62 -8.21 -3.23 10.32
N TRP A 63 -8.73 -4.42 9.96
CA TRP A 63 -10.12 -4.65 9.61
C TRP A 63 -11.06 -4.50 10.80
N LEU A 64 -10.69 -5.12 11.93
CA LEU A 64 -11.44 -5.05 13.19
C LEU A 64 -11.35 -3.68 13.87
N LYS A 65 -10.52 -2.77 13.36
CA LYS A 65 -10.25 -1.43 13.93
C LYS A 65 -9.78 -1.50 15.39
N LEU A 66 -8.97 -2.52 15.70
CA LEU A 66 -8.30 -2.68 16.99
C LEU A 66 -6.97 -1.92 17.04
#